data_AF-A0A7W8ZKJ8-F1
#
_entry.id   AF-A0A7W8ZKJ8-F1
#
_cell.length_a   1.000
_cell.length_b   1.000
_cell.length_c   1.000
_cell.angle_alpha   90.00
_cell.angle_beta   90.00
_cell.angle_gamma   90.00
#
_symmetry.space_group_name_H-M   'P 1'
#
loop_
_entity.id
_entity.type
_entity.pdbx_description
1 polymer ?
#
loop_
_entity_poly.entity_id
_entity_poly.type
_entity_poly.pdbx_seq_one_letter_code
_entity_poly.pdbx_strand_id
1 'polypeptide(L)'
;MTWAHYFLQVNIYLVIFYAFYKLLLDKETYFVLNRIYLIAAGGLSLIIPFLRPEWFVRQPATQQIKISIDQLNMMMAQGTVSPDENHQFSLIKALVIVYLIGVLFFLVRFIFQLYAVKKMLTGTHTTGMAFSFFGQKVIDPAIPGLATIERHEDIHIRQHHTLDILFFELLGILVWCNPVIFLYKTTIRNIHEYLADEEAAIFQGDKEAYAMLILSQSFGVDQNVLTNSFFNKSLIKKRVFMLYKQRSAKTAILKYGLFLPLFAVTLLLSSATISRNESLKEAAEKISAPISIPASPFESALPTPTRSIVKKETGIWGPFYQYLAKNIKYPAIAYQEQLQGNVTIKFALQNGEIKNVGAINQLGSGCDAAVMKTILDFEDFKSAENGQFTITVAFRLDGANTPVENKANITLKGYKPLKLITITAYNSKKPENNDAKVYDFVSITKQPEFPGGMDKFYKYLAASVRYPEEAIRNNIQGKVFLSFIVEKDGQLKDIKVERKLGGGTDEEAVRLLQNSPKWTPGYQNESPVRVKYNIPISFTMTGPDHKVPPPPPARPPANALYIIDGKKVTDQEAMQDLSPNDIESMTVLKNENATTLYGEAGKNGVIVITTKKKN
;
A
#
# COMPACT_ATOMS: atom_id res chain seq x y z
N MET A 1 -5.20 -7.67 4.35
CA MET A 1 -5.30 -7.05 5.69
C MET A 1 -5.11 -8.15 6.72
N THR A 2 -4.32 -7.91 7.76
CA THR A 2 -4.27 -8.79 8.93
C THR A 2 -5.52 -8.57 9.79
N TRP A 3 -5.93 -9.57 10.57
CA TRP A 3 -7.08 -9.45 11.49
C TRP A 3 -6.91 -8.30 12.49
N ALA A 4 -5.69 -8.10 13.00
CA ALA A 4 -5.38 -7.00 13.93
C ALA A 4 -5.59 -5.62 13.28
N HIS A 5 -5.16 -5.44 12.03
CA HIS A 5 -5.36 -4.19 11.31
C HIS A 5 -6.84 -3.91 11.05
N TYR A 6 -7.60 -4.93 10.67
CA TYR A 6 -9.05 -4.84 10.51
C TYR A 6 -9.74 -4.36 11.80
N PHE A 7 -9.49 -5.04 12.92
CA PHE A 7 -10.11 -4.67 14.19
C PHE A 7 -9.70 -3.27 14.66
N LEU A 8 -8.46 -2.85 14.43
CA LEU A 8 -8.00 -1.49 14.74
C LEU A 8 -8.81 -0.45 13.97
N GLN A 9 -9.00 -0.64 12.65
CA GLN A 9 -9.78 0.27 11.83
C GLN A 9 -11.25 0.33 12.26
N VAL A 10 -11.89 -0.83 12.50
CA VAL A 10 -13.27 -0.88 13.01
C VAL A 10 -13.41 -0.04 14.28
N ASN A 11 -12.47 -0.20 15.23
CA ASN A 11 -12.49 0.55 16.48
C ASN A 11 -12.34 2.06 16.28
N ILE A 12 -11.43 2.48 15.40
CA ILE A 12 -11.25 3.90 15.06
C ILE A 12 -12.52 4.48 14.42
N TYR A 13 -13.13 3.76 13.48
CA TYR A 13 -14.34 4.22 12.81
C TYR A 13 -15.54 4.32 13.75
N LEU A 14 -15.69 3.38 14.69
CA LEU A 14 -16.72 3.49 15.73
C LEU A 14 -16.55 4.76 16.58
N VAL A 15 -15.31 5.10 16.96
CA VAL A 15 -15.04 6.34 17.72
C VAL A 15 -15.39 7.57 16.89
N ILE A 16 -14.95 7.63 15.63
CA ILE A 16 -15.17 8.77 14.73
C ILE A 16 -16.68 8.99 14.50
N PHE A 17 -17.43 7.94 14.15
CA PHE A 17 -18.86 8.07 13.90
C PHE A 17 -19.64 8.42 15.17
N TYR A 18 -19.29 7.82 16.31
CA TYR A 18 -19.96 8.18 17.57
C TYR A 18 -19.68 9.62 17.98
N ALA A 19 -18.44 10.10 17.80
CA ALA A 19 -18.09 11.48 18.08
C ALA A 19 -18.92 12.44 17.21
N PHE A 20 -19.07 12.14 15.91
CA PHE A 20 -19.92 12.92 15.02
C PHE A 20 -21.38 12.97 15.52
N TYR A 21 -21.94 11.81 15.87
CA TYR A 21 -23.28 11.75 16.46
C TYR A 21 -23.37 12.63 17.71
N LYS A 22 -22.42 12.45 18.63
CA LYS A 22 -22.47 13.11 19.93
C LYS A 22 -22.36 14.63 19.83
N LEU A 23 -21.58 15.13 18.88
CA LEU A 23 -21.34 16.55 18.70
C LEU A 23 -22.44 17.23 17.87
N LEU A 24 -22.96 16.58 16.83
CA LEU A 24 -23.87 17.22 15.87
C LEU A 24 -25.33 16.76 15.99
N LEU A 25 -25.59 15.50 16.35
CA LEU A 25 -26.91 14.86 16.15
C LEU A 25 -27.65 14.50 17.46
N ASP A 26 -26.94 14.26 18.57
CA ASP A 26 -27.50 13.86 19.88
C ASP A 26 -28.57 14.83 20.42
N LYS A 27 -28.49 16.10 20.01
CA LYS A 27 -29.45 17.15 20.41
C LYS A 27 -30.65 17.23 19.47
N GLU A 28 -30.64 16.58 18.32
CA GLU A 28 -31.73 16.68 17.35
C GLU A 28 -32.90 15.76 17.74
N THR A 29 -34.13 16.25 17.53
CA THR A 29 -35.38 15.53 17.83
C THR A 29 -35.92 14.71 16.66
N TYR A 30 -35.08 14.48 15.64
CA TYR A 30 -35.33 13.53 14.55
C TYR A 30 -34.89 12.12 14.97
N PHE A 31 -35.63 11.52 15.91
CA PHE A 31 -35.25 10.24 16.54
C PHE A 31 -35.09 9.09 15.54
N VAL A 32 -35.94 9.02 14.52
CA VAL A 32 -35.84 8.02 13.45
C VAL A 32 -34.54 8.17 12.66
N LEU A 33 -34.15 9.40 12.29
CA LEU A 33 -32.90 9.64 11.57
C LEU A 33 -31.68 9.35 12.45
N ASN A 34 -31.75 9.70 13.74
CA ASN A 34 -30.72 9.36 14.72
C ASN A 34 -30.55 7.84 14.87
N ARG A 35 -31.65 7.09 14.90
CA ARG A 35 -31.66 5.62 14.92
C ARG A 35 -30.97 5.06 13.66
N ILE A 36 -31.43 5.49 12.48
CA ILE A 36 -30.87 5.05 11.19
C ILE A 36 -29.37 5.36 11.11
N TYR A 37 -28.97 6.57 11.51
CA TYR A 37 -27.57 6.99 11.54
C TYR A 37 -26.73 6.05 12.40
N LEU A 38 -27.14 5.76 13.64
CA LEU A 38 -26.34 4.95 14.56
C LEU A 38 -26.18 3.50 14.05
N ILE A 39 -27.25 2.91 13.54
CA ILE A 39 -27.22 1.55 12.96
C ILE A 39 -26.31 1.54 11.73
N ALA A 40 -26.45 2.52 10.83
CA ALA A 40 -25.60 2.66 9.66
C ALA A 40 -24.14 2.88 10.04
N ALA A 41 -23.85 3.73 11.02
CA ALA A 41 -22.49 3.96 11.54
C ALA A 41 -21.86 2.68 12.09
N GLY A 42 -22.60 1.91 12.89
CA GLY A 42 -22.15 0.61 13.39
C GLY A 42 -21.86 -0.36 12.25
N GLY A 43 -22.78 -0.52 11.29
CA GLY A 43 -22.61 -1.42 10.15
C GLY A 43 -21.47 -0.99 9.22
N LEU A 44 -21.39 0.29 8.89
CA LEU A 44 -20.36 0.84 8.03
C LEU A 44 -18.97 0.76 8.68
N SER A 45 -18.87 0.87 10.01
CA SER A 45 -17.58 0.64 10.69
C SER A 45 -17.00 -0.76 10.43
N LEU A 46 -17.87 -1.77 10.27
CA LEU A 46 -17.49 -3.15 9.92
C LEU A 46 -17.19 -3.33 8.43
N ILE A 47 -17.92 -2.61 7.56
CA ILE A 47 -17.92 -2.77 6.11
C ILE A 47 -16.82 -1.93 5.43
N ILE A 48 -16.56 -0.70 5.90
CA ILE A 48 -15.59 0.24 5.31
C ILE A 48 -14.18 -0.35 5.14
N PRO A 49 -13.61 -1.13 6.08
CA PRO A 49 -12.33 -1.81 5.87
C PRO A 49 -12.29 -2.73 4.64
N PHE A 50 -13.45 -3.25 4.21
CA PHE A 50 -13.58 -4.11 3.03
C PHE A 50 -13.90 -3.35 1.75
N LEU A 51 -14.49 -2.16 1.83
CA LEU A 51 -14.81 -1.35 0.66
C LEU A 51 -13.53 -0.80 0.03
N ARG A 52 -13.15 -1.34 -1.14
CA ARG A 52 -11.96 -0.92 -1.90
C ARG A 52 -12.33 -0.51 -3.33
N PRO A 53 -12.99 0.64 -3.51
CA PRO A 53 -13.29 1.10 -4.86
C PRO A 53 -12.01 1.47 -5.61
N GLU A 54 -11.66 0.71 -6.65
CA GLU A 54 -10.40 0.90 -7.41
C GLU A 54 -10.31 2.27 -8.09
N TRP A 55 -11.45 2.84 -8.49
CA TRP A 55 -11.53 4.19 -9.07
C TRP A 55 -11.15 5.29 -8.06
N PHE A 56 -11.29 5.01 -6.77
CA PHE A 56 -11.04 5.95 -5.68
C PHE A 56 -9.56 5.96 -5.25
N VAL A 57 -8.88 4.82 -5.36
CA VAL A 57 -7.43 4.67 -5.06
C VAL A 57 -6.54 5.39 -6.08
N ARG A 58 -7.05 5.69 -7.28
CA ARG A 58 -6.29 6.35 -8.35
C ARG A 58 -6.27 7.89 -8.26
N GLN A 59 -6.99 8.48 -7.31
CA GLN A 59 -7.02 9.94 -7.16
C GLN A 59 -5.69 10.48 -6.59
N PRO A 60 -5.17 11.63 -7.07
CA PRO A 60 -3.92 12.19 -6.56
C PRO A 60 -3.91 12.44 -5.05
N ALA A 61 -5.07 12.77 -4.46
CA ALA A 61 -5.23 13.02 -3.03
C ALA A 61 -4.99 11.77 -2.15
N THR A 62 -5.30 10.56 -2.63
CA THR A 62 -5.07 9.32 -1.87
C THR A 62 -3.62 8.88 -1.89
N GLN A 63 -2.84 9.31 -2.89
CA GLN A 63 -1.39 9.00 -2.98
C GLN A 63 -0.57 9.75 -1.92
N GLN A 64 -0.99 10.97 -1.54
CA GLN A 64 -0.31 11.80 -0.53
C GLN A 64 -0.63 11.38 0.91
N ILE A 65 -1.79 10.78 1.17
CA ILE A 65 -2.23 10.29 2.49
C ILE A 65 -1.85 8.80 2.69
N LYS A 66 -0.92 8.29 1.89
CA LYS A 66 -0.40 6.93 2.05
C LYS A 66 0.52 6.89 3.27
N ILE A 67 -0.07 6.75 4.46
CA ILE A 67 0.67 6.40 5.67
C ILE A 67 1.28 5.03 5.40
N SER A 68 2.60 4.92 5.37
CA SER A 68 3.29 3.64 5.22
C SER A 68 3.05 2.80 6.47
N ILE A 69 1.95 2.04 6.47
CA ILE A 69 1.69 0.98 7.45
C ILE A 69 2.84 -0.01 7.49
N ASP A 70 3.68 -0.07 6.45
CA ASP A 70 4.91 -0.84 6.44
C ASP A 70 5.87 -0.49 7.59
N GLN A 71 5.91 0.76 8.09
CA GLN A 71 6.67 1.10 9.31
C GLN A 71 6.05 0.51 10.58
N LEU A 72 4.71 0.50 10.70
CA LEU A 72 4.01 -0.09 11.84
C LEU A 72 4.04 -1.63 11.78
N ASN A 73 3.92 -2.21 10.58
CA ASN A 73 4.06 -3.64 10.32
C ASN A 73 5.50 -4.10 10.53
N MET A 74 6.51 -3.31 10.19
CA MET A 74 7.91 -3.60 10.52
C MET A 74 8.17 -3.55 12.04
N MET A 75 7.56 -2.60 12.77
CA MET A 75 7.60 -2.60 14.23
C MET A 75 6.88 -3.81 14.83
N MET A 76 5.76 -4.25 14.24
CA MET A 76 5.07 -5.49 14.65
C MET A 76 5.85 -6.76 14.26
N ALA A 77 6.55 -6.75 13.12
CA ALA A 77 7.37 -7.87 12.62
C ALA A 77 8.70 -7.98 13.38
N GLN A 78 9.25 -6.88 13.88
CA GLN A 78 10.36 -6.90 14.84
C GLN A 78 9.94 -7.48 16.22
N GLY A 79 8.64 -7.52 16.53
CA GLY A 79 8.09 -8.24 17.69
C GLY A 79 7.86 -9.75 17.47
N THR A 80 8.07 -10.23 16.24
CA THR A 80 8.11 -11.66 15.89
C THR A 80 9.55 -12.03 15.54
N VAL A 81 10.38 -12.10 16.58
CA VAL A 81 11.70 -12.75 16.51
C VAL A 81 11.49 -14.20 16.04
N SER A 82 12.32 -14.59 15.06
CA SER A 82 12.71 -15.91 14.53
C SER A 82 11.85 -17.16 14.83
N PRO A 83 11.78 -18.11 13.87
CA PRO A 83 11.35 -19.47 14.18
C PRO A 83 12.47 -20.17 14.94
N ASP A 84 12.58 -19.88 16.23
CA ASP A 84 13.26 -20.78 17.16
C ASP A 84 12.15 -21.62 17.82
N GLU A 85 12.09 -22.88 17.42
CA GLU A 85 11.35 -23.92 18.13
C GLU A 85 12.00 -24.05 19.51
N ASN A 86 11.61 -23.21 20.47
CA ASN A 86 11.46 -23.52 21.89
C ASN A 86 11.25 -22.23 22.71
N HIS A 87 10.10 -22.14 23.38
CA HIS A 87 9.80 -21.27 24.51
C HIS A 87 10.23 -19.79 24.45
N GLN A 88 9.58 -18.98 23.61
CA GLN A 88 9.34 -17.57 23.96
C GLN A 88 7.90 -17.17 23.66
N PHE A 89 7.15 -16.92 24.74
CA PHE A 89 5.80 -16.38 24.70
C PHE A 89 5.90 -14.93 24.19
N SER A 90 5.73 -14.71 22.88
CA SER A 90 5.68 -13.36 22.32
C SER A 90 4.47 -12.61 22.92
N LEU A 91 4.72 -11.41 23.44
CA LEU A 91 3.70 -10.52 24.03
C LEU A 91 2.49 -10.32 23.09
N ILE A 92 2.71 -10.37 21.78
CA ILE A 92 1.65 -10.28 20.76
C ILE A 92 0.71 -11.49 20.83
N LYS A 93 1.25 -12.71 20.99
CA LYS A 93 0.43 -13.93 21.17
C LYS A 93 -0.38 -13.83 22.46
N ALA A 94 0.21 -13.31 23.54
CA ALA A 94 -0.49 -13.07 24.80
C ALA A 94 -1.69 -12.13 24.62
N LEU A 95 -1.49 -10.99 23.94
CA LEU A 95 -2.56 -10.02 23.68
C LEU A 95 -3.70 -10.60 22.84
N VAL A 96 -3.37 -11.40 21.81
CA VAL A 96 -4.39 -12.08 20.99
C VAL A 96 -5.18 -13.08 21.84
N ILE A 97 -4.51 -13.85 22.70
CA ILE A 97 -5.18 -14.80 23.62
C ILE A 97 -6.11 -14.05 24.57
N VAL A 98 -5.66 -12.96 25.20
CA VAL A 98 -6.49 -12.14 26.10
C VAL A 98 -7.71 -11.58 25.36
N TYR A 99 -7.53 -11.11 24.13
CA TYR A 99 -8.62 -10.63 23.30
C TYR A 99 -9.66 -11.73 23.02
N LEU A 100 -9.21 -12.93 22.63
CA LEU A 100 -10.08 -14.09 22.37
C LEU A 100 -10.82 -14.56 23.63
N ILE A 101 -10.15 -14.57 24.79
CA ILE A 101 -10.78 -14.86 26.08
C ILE A 101 -11.88 -13.85 26.37
N GLY A 102 -11.64 -12.56 26.13
CA GLY A 102 -12.65 -11.51 26.28
C GLY A 102 -13.86 -11.74 25.37
N VAL A 103 -13.64 -12.02 24.08
CA VAL A 103 -14.71 -12.36 23.12
C VAL A 103 -15.51 -13.56 23.60
N LEU A 104 -14.85 -14.64 24.04
CA LEU A 104 -15.50 -15.84 24.55
C LEU A 104 -16.34 -15.55 25.80
N PHE A 105 -15.79 -14.79 26.75
CA PHE A 105 -16.50 -14.39 27.97
C PHE A 105 -17.77 -13.61 27.65
N PHE A 106 -17.69 -12.59 26.78
CA PHE A 106 -18.86 -11.80 26.40
C PHE A 106 -19.87 -12.59 25.57
N LEU A 107 -19.41 -13.54 24.75
CA LEU A 107 -20.28 -14.45 24.01
C LEU A 107 -21.07 -15.37 24.95
N VAL A 108 -20.40 -16.00 25.92
CA VAL A 108 -21.03 -16.85 26.93
C VAL A 108 -22.03 -16.03 27.76
N ARG A 109 -21.63 -14.84 28.24
CA ARG A 109 -22.52 -13.91 28.93
C ARG A 109 -23.75 -13.55 28.10
N PHE A 110 -23.59 -13.29 26.80
CA PHE A 110 -24.69 -12.98 25.89
C PHE A 110 -25.67 -14.15 25.74
N ILE A 111 -25.17 -15.38 25.61
CA ILE A 111 -26.01 -16.59 25.56
C ILE A 111 -26.81 -16.74 26.86
N PHE A 112 -26.17 -16.56 28.02
CA PHE A 112 -26.88 -16.59 29.31
C PHE A 112 -27.94 -15.50 29.43
N GLN A 113 -27.69 -14.30 28.93
CA GLN A 113 -28.69 -13.23 28.89
C GLN A 113 -29.89 -13.60 28.02
N LEU A 114 -29.67 -14.17 26.84
CA LEU A 114 -30.77 -14.64 25.98
C LEU A 114 -31.59 -15.74 26.65
N TYR A 115 -30.94 -16.67 27.36
CA TYR A 115 -31.64 -17.69 28.14
C TYR A 115 -32.45 -17.08 29.29
N ALA A 116 -31.89 -16.10 30.02
CA ALA A 116 -32.59 -15.41 31.09
C ALA A 116 -33.84 -14.67 30.58
N VAL A 117 -33.73 -13.96 29.45
CA VAL A 117 -34.87 -13.28 28.81
C VAL A 117 -35.91 -14.30 28.34
N LYS A 118 -35.49 -15.41 27.72
CA LYS A 118 -36.42 -16.50 27.34
C LYS A 118 -37.18 -17.04 28.55
N LYS A 119 -36.48 -17.26 29.67
CA LYS A 119 -37.09 -17.71 30.93
C LYS A 119 -38.11 -16.68 31.45
N MET A 120 -37.81 -15.39 31.37
CA MET A 120 -38.72 -14.31 31.77
C MET A 120 -39.97 -14.25 30.87
N LEU A 121 -39.84 -14.46 29.57
CA LEU A 121 -40.97 -14.52 28.63
C LEU A 121 -41.91 -15.70 28.90
N THR A 122 -41.38 -16.82 29.39
CA THR A 122 -42.17 -18.02 29.74
C THR A 122 -42.64 -18.06 31.19
N GLY A 123 -42.18 -17.13 32.04
CA GLY A 123 -42.43 -17.13 33.48
C GLY A 123 -43.76 -16.49 33.86
N THR A 124 -44.32 -16.90 35.01
CA THR A 124 -45.64 -16.45 35.52
C THR A 124 -45.57 -15.26 36.48
N HIS A 125 -44.38 -14.81 36.89
CA HIS A 125 -44.22 -13.68 37.81
C HIS A 125 -43.98 -12.38 37.04
N THR A 126 -45.06 -11.63 36.78
CA THR A 126 -45.03 -10.37 36.03
C THR A 126 -45.15 -9.12 36.90
N THR A 127 -45.32 -9.27 38.22
CA THR A 127 -45.66 -8.16 39.14
C THR A 127 -44.75 -6.93 38.98
N GLY A 128 -45.35 -5.80 38.61
CA GLY A 128 -44.70 -4.50 38.43
C GLY A 128 -43.85 -4.34 37.17
N MET A 129 -43.85 -5.31 36.25
CA MET A 129 -43.00 -5.30 35.05
C MET A 129 -43.80 -5.06 33.77
N ALA A 130 -43.24 -4.22 32.89
CA ALA A 130 -43.65 -4.09 31.50
C ALA A 130 -42.39 -4.11 30.62
N PHE A 131 -42.30 -5.08 29.70
CA PHE A 131 -41.22 -5.13 28.71
C PHE A 131 -41.64 -5.92 27.47
N SER A 132 -40.94 -5.66 26.37
CA SER A 132 -41.12 -6.34 25.09
C SER A 132 -39.80 -6.87 24.56
N PHE A 133 -39.85 -8.07 23.98
CA PHE A 133 -38.70 -8.73 23.38
C PHE A 133 -39.13 -9.65 22.23
N PHE A 134 -38.53 -9.45 21.06
CA PHE A 134 -38.65 -10.34 19.89
C PHE A 134 -40.10 -10.65 19.49
N GLY A 135 -40.94 -9.60 19.41
CA GLY A 135 -42.35 -9.72 19.01
C GLY A 135 -43.30 -10.18 20.12
N GLN A 136 -42.79 -10.44 21.32
CA GLN A 136 -43.59 -10.78 22.50
C GLN A 136 -43.54 -9.62 23.50
N LYS A 137 -44.62 -9.40 24.25
CA LYS A 137 -44.67 -8.45 25.37
C LYS A 137 -45.17 -9.14 26.63
N VAL A 138 -44.64 -8.71 27.76
CA VAL A 138 -45.04 -9.14 29.10
C VAL A 138 -45.37 -7.88 29.88
N ILE A 139 -46.61 -7.78 30.34
CA ILE A 139 -47.12 -6.60 31.05
C ILE A 139 -47.95 -7.09 32.23
N ASP A 140 -47.69 -6.54 33.40
CA ASP A 140 -48.53 -6.75 34.57
C ASP A 140 -49.90 -6.06 34.40
N PRO A 141 -51.02 -6.82 34.46
CA PRO A 141 -52.36 -6.26 34.38
C PRO A 141 -52.68 -5.25 35.49
N ALA A 142 -51.95 -5.26 36.61
CA ALA A 142 -52.20 -4.39 37.76
C ALA A 142 -51.53 -3.00 37.66
N ILE A 143 -50.78 -2.71 36.59
CA ILE A 143 -50.06 -1.44 36.46
C ILE A 143 -51.02 -0.29 36.07
N PRO A 144 -50.96 0.88 36.74
CA PRO A 144 -51.72 2.08 36.35
C PRO A 144 -51.39 2.51 34.92
N GLY A 145 -52.38 3.00 34.17
CA GLY A 145 -52.12 3.47 32.79
C GLY A 145 -51.79 2.35 31.80
N LEU A 146 -52.28 1.13 32.07
CA LEU A 146 -52.03 -0.08 31.28
C LEU A 146 -52.15 0.14 29.77
N ALA A 147 -53.23 0.77 29.27
CA ALA A 147 -53.44 0.99 27.84
C ALA A 147 -52.31 1.82 27.19
N THR A 148 -51.76 2.78 27.92
CA THR A 148 -50.70 3.66 27.44
C THR A 148 -49.33 2.98 27.48
N ILE A 149 -49.11 2.14 28.50
CA ILE A 149 -47.91 1.30 28.60
C ILE A 149 -47.94 0.19 27.55
N GLU A 150 -49.10 -0.43 27.31
CA GLU A 150 -49.29 -1.39 26.21
C GLU A 150 -48.97 -0.74 24.87
N ARG A 151 -49.48 0.48 24.65
CA ARG A 151 -49.18 1.23 23.43
C ARG A 151 -47.68 1.52 23.30
N HIS A 152 -46.99 1.86 24.38
CA HIS A 152 -45.54 2.04 24.42
C HIS A 152 -44.80 0.75 24.03
N GLU A 153 -45.13 -0.38 24.65
CA GLU A 153 -44.52 -1.69 24.35
C GLU A 153 -44.79 -2.16 22.91
N ASP A 154 -45.97 -1.86 22.36
CA ASP A 154 -46.31 -2.16 20.97
C ASP A 154 -45.41 -1.43 19.98
N ILE A 155 -44.93 -0.22 20.31
CA ILE A 155 -43.97 0.51 19.46
C ILE A 155 -42.63 -0.22 19.39
N HIS A 156 -42.14 -0.78 20.50
CA HIS A 156 -40.90 -1.57 20.51
C HIS A 156 -40.99 -2.81 19.62
N ILE A 157 -42.16 -3.47 19.63
CA ILE A 157 -42.43 -4.62 18.76
C ILE A 157 -42.53 -4.18 17.30
N ARG A 158 -43.39 -3.20 17.00
CA ARG A 158 -43.68 -2.75 15.63
C ARG A 158 -42.45 -2.17 14.93
N GLN A 159 -41.58 -1.49 15.67
CA GLN A 159 -40.36 -0.91 15.11
C GLN A 159 -39.15 -1.86 15.17
N HIS A 160 -39.33 -3.09 15.67
CA HIS A 160 -38.29 -4.11 15.81
C HIS A 160 -37.06 -3.64 16.61
N HIS A 161 -37.27 -2.91 17.71
CA HIS A 161 -36.18 -2.38 18.54
C HIS A 161 -35.25 -3.48 19.09
N THR A 162 -35.76 -4.70 19.30
CA THR A 162 -34.95 -5.87 19.69
C THR A 162 -33.82 -6.16 18.70
N LEU A 163 -34.04 -6.00 17.38
CA LEU A 163 -33.00 -6.28 16.38
C LEU A 163 -31.80 -5.34 16.53
N ASP A 164 -32.06 -4.05 16.78
CA ASP A 164 -30.99 -3.07 16.97
C ASP A 164 -30.19 -3.37 18.24
N ILE A 165 -30.86 -3.77 19.33
CA ILE A 165 -30.20 -4.14 20.58
C ILE A 165 -29.29 -5.35 20.33
N LEU A 166 -29.80 -6.40 19.67
CA LEU A 166 -29.02 -7.59 19.34
C LEU A 166 -27.82 -7.25 18.44
N PHE A 167 -28.01 -6.38 17.44
CA PHE A 167 -26.92 -5.91 16.58
C PHE A 167 -25.79 -5.26 17.39
N PHE A 168 -26.11 -4.33 18.30
CA PHE A 168 -25.08 -3.67 19.12
C PHE A 168 -24.51 -4.57 20.22
N GLU A 169 -25.26 -5.55 20.73
CA GLU A 169 -24.71 -6.57 21.63
C GLU A 169 -23.69 -7.47 20.91
N LEU A 170 -24.00 -7.95 19.70
CA LEU A 170 -23.08 -8.72 18.86
C LEU A 170 -21.84 -7.90 18.47
N LEU A 171 -22.03 -6.67 18.02
CA LEU A 171 -20.92 -5.76 17.74
C LEU A 171 -20.06 -5.53 18.99
N GLY A 172 -20.69 -5.35 20.16
CA GLY A 172 -20.00 -5.20 21.44
C GLY A 172 -19.21 -6.41 21.91
N ILE A 173 -19.55 -7.62 21.46
CA ILE A 173 -18.71 -8.80 21.70
C ILE A 173 -17.41 -8.69 20.90
N LEU A 174 -17.50 -8.28 19.63
CA LEU A 174 -16.33 -8.13 18.75
C LEU A 174 -15.41 -6.98 19.18
N VAL A 175 -15.97 -5.84 19.58
CA VAL A 175 -15.19 -4.65 19.96
C VAL A 175 -15.23 -4.39 21.47
N TRP A 176 -15.27 -5.45 22.29
CA TRP A 176 -15.51 -5.35 23.73
C TRP A 176 -14.53 -4.44 24.49
N CYS A 177 -13.30 -4.30 24.00
CA CYS A 177 -12.28 -3.45 24.59
C CYS A 177 -12.49 -1.95 24.30
N ASN A 178 -13.41 -1.60 23.40
CA ASN A 178 -13.67 -0.22 23.03
C ASN A 178 -14.82 0.35 23.87
N PRO A 179 -14.56 1.34 24.74
CA PRO A 179 -15.59 1.89 25.62
C PRO A 179 -16.75 2.56 24.87
N VAL A 180 -16.51 3.01 23.62
CA VAL A 180 -17.53 3.69 22.81
C VAL A 180 -18.69 2.78 22.46
N ILE A 181 -18.49 1.46 22.37
CA ILE A 181 -19.60 0.54 22.06
C ILE A 181 -20.66 0.52 23.17
N PHE A 182 -20.26 0.69 24.44
CA PHE A 182 -21.21 0.80 25.53
C PHE A 182 -22.02 2.11 25.45
N LEU A 183 -21.40 3.18 24.94
CA LEU A 183 -22.10 4.44 24.69
C LEU A 183 -23.12 4.32 23.54
N TYR A 184 -22.78 3.61 22.46
CA TYR A 184 -23.74 3.24 21.41
C TYR A 184 -24.94 2.48 21.99
N LYS A 185 -24.69 1.43 22.79
CA LYS A 185 -25.73 0.62 23.43
C LYS A 185 -26.66 1.45 24.31
N THR A 186 -26.13 2.39 25.10
CA THR A 186 -26.97 3.30 25.90
C THR A 186 -27.76 4.28 25.03
N THR A 187 -27.14 4.79 23.96
CA THR A 187 -27.75 5.81 23.10
C THR A 187 -28.88 5.24 22.26
N ILE A 188 -28.71 4.05 21.68
CA ILE A 188 -29.76 3.40 20.88
C ILE A 188 -30.97 3.06 21.74
N ARG A 189 -30.76 2.58 22.98
CA ARG A 189 -31.83 2.36 23.95
C ARG A 189 -32.59 3.64 24.25
N ASN A 190 -31.88 4.74 24.53
CA ASN A 190 -32.53 6.03 24.76
C ASN A 190 -33.39 6.48 23.57
N ILE A 191 -32.91 6.28 22.33
CA ILE A 191 -33.68 6.63 21.13
C ILE A 191 -34.93 5.76 20.99
N HIS A 192 -34.85 4.46 21.31
CA HIS A 192 -36.01 3.58 21.35
C HIS A 192 -37.05 4.07 22.34
N GLU A 193 -36.62 4.43 23.57
CA GLU A 193 -37.50 5.01 24.58
C GLU A 193 -38.13 6.31 24.08
N TYR A 194 -37.36 7.23 23.46
CA TYR A 194 -37.91 8.49 22.96
C TYR A 194 -38.96 8.30 21.86
N LEU A 195 -38.75 7.32 20.97
CA LEU A 195 -39.71 6.98 19.91
C LEU A 195 -41.01 6.39 20.49
N ALA A 196 -40.88 5.50 21.48
CA ALA A 196 -42.03 4.91 22.14
C ALA A 196 -42.77 5.93 23.04
N ASP A 197 -42.03 6.79 23.75
CA ASP A 197 -42.55 7.87 24.58
C ASP A 197 -43.37 8.88 23.76
N GLU A 198 -42.87 9.25 22.58
CA GLU A 198 -43.53 10.19 21.69
C GLU A 198 -44.90 9.69 21.23
N GLU A 199 -44.96 8.45 20.76
CA GLU A 199 -46.19 7.82 20.28
C GLU A 199 -47.19 7.52 21.43
N ALA A 200 -46.67 7.08 22.58
CA ALA A 200 -47.49 6.81 23.75
C ALA A 200 -48.08 8.10 24.35
N ALA A 201 -47.31 9.19 24.37
CA ALA A 201 -47.82 10.49 24.82
C ALA A 201 -48.89 11.06 23.87
N ILE A 202 -48.75 10.84 22.56
CA ILE A 202 -49.79 11.21 21.58
C ILE A 202 -51.07 10.40 21.84
N PHE A 203 -50.95 9.10 22.12
CA PHE A 203 -52.08 8.24 22.44
C PHE A 203 -52.77 8.62 23.77
N GLN A 204 -51.99 8.96 24.81
CA GLN A 204 -52.51 9.44 26.09
C GLN A 204 -53.27 10.78 25.94
N GLY A 205 -52.92 11.59 24.93
CA GLY A 205 -53.50 12.91 24.69
C GLY A 205 -52.99 14.01 25.61
N ASP A 206 -52.28 13.66 26.69
CA ASP A 206 -51.63 14.59 27.62
C ASP A 206 -50.21 14.13 27.95
N LYS A 207 -49.24 15.00 27.63
CA LYS A 207 -47.81 14.78 27.90
C LYS A 207 -47.48 14.82 29.38
N GLU A 208 -48.19 15.63 30.17
CA GLU A 208 -47.96 15.77 31.62
C GLU A 208 -48.40 14.53 32.37
N ALA A 209 -49.63 14.06 32.12
CA ALA A 209 -50.11 12.78 32.63
C ALA A 209 -49.16 11.63 32.24
N TYR A 210 -48.68 11.60 31.00
CA TYR A 210 -47.74 10.57 30.56
C TYR A 210 -46.37 10.65 31.25
N ALA A 211 -45.79 11.85 31.39
CA ALA A 211 -44.53 12.03 32.09
C ALA A 211 -44.62 11.62 33.57
N MET A 212 -45.75 11.94 34.22
CA MET A 212 -46.03 11.51 35.60
C MET A 212 -46.22 10.00 35.72
N LEU A 213 -46.81 9.37 34.70
CA LEU A 213 -46.96 7.91 34.63
C LEU A 213 -45.61 7.19 34.58
N ILE A 214 -44.70 7.62 33.69
CA ILE A 214 -43.34 7.05 33.63
C ILE A 214 -42.59 7.29 34.96
N LEU A 215 -42.76 8.48 35.54
CA LEU A 215 -42.12 8.84 36.79
C LEU A 215 -42.62 7.96 37.94
N SER A 216 -43.93 7.79 38.11
CA SER A 216 -44.51 6.98 39.18
C SER A 216 -44.15 5.50 39.05
N GLN A 217 -44.12 4.95 37.83
CA GLN A 217 -43.65 3.59 37.56
C GLN A 217 -42.19 3.40 38.01
N SER A 218 -41.33 4.40 37.79
CA SER A 218 -39.91 4.31 38.12
C SER A 218 -39.58 4.41 39.62
N PHE A 219 -40.52 4.90 40.45
CA PHE A 219 -40.35 5.06 41.89
C PHE A 219 -40.94 3.91 42.72
N GLY A 220 -41.54 2.90 42.08
CA GLY A 220 -42.47 1.95 42.71
C GLY A 220 -41.97 0.67 43.38
N VAL A 221 -40.67 0.43 43.68
CA VAL A 221 -40.21 -0.77 44.46
C VAL A 221 -38.90 -0.51 45.27
N ASP A 222 -38.83 -1.11 46.47
CA ASP A 222 -37.90 -1.06 47.64
C ASP A 222 -36.43 -0.57 47.52
N GLN A 223 -36.03 0.23 48.52
CA GLN A 223 -34.70 0.88 48.69
C GLN A 223 -33.67 0.08 49.52
N ASN A 224 -33.89 -1.22 49.80
CA ASN A 224 -32.99 -1.99 50.64
C ASN A 224 -31.97 -2.82 49.85
N VAL A 225 -30.92 -2.15 49.36
CA VAL A 225 -29.58 -2.75 49.23
C VAL A 225 -28.56 -1.65 49.51
N LEU A 226 -27.56 -1.91 50.34
CA LEU A 226 -26.39 -1.07 50.62
C LEU A 226 -25.47 -0.89 49.37
N THR A 227 -26.06 -0.63 48.20
CA THR A 227 -25.38 -0.47 46.92
C THR A 227 -26.13 0.57 46.08
N ASN A 228 -25.43 1.66 45.70
CA ASN A 228 -25.80 2.71 44.75
C ASN A 228 -27.20 2.63 44.10
N SER A 229 -28.22 3.17 44.76
CA SER A 229 -29.48 3.61 44.12
C SER A 229 -29.31 4.89 43.27
N PHE A 230 -28.06 5.19 42.84
CA PHE A 230 -27.69 6.27 41.91
C PHE A 230 -27.95 5.90 40.44
N PHE A 231 -28.26 4.64 40.13
CA PHE A 231 -28.41 4.12 38.78
C PHE A 231 -29.84 4.25 38.24
N ASN A 232 -30.16 5.44 37.69
CA ASN A 232 -31.08 5.71 36.55
C ASN A 232 -31.77 7.08 36.59
N LYS A 233 -31.44 7.97 37.55
CA LYS A 233 -31.92 9.38 37.52
C LYS A 233 -31.63 10.06 36.17
N SER A 234 -30.52 9.72 35.52
CA SER A 234 -30.17 10.28 34.20
C SER A 234 -31.07 9.82 33.05
N LEU A 235 -31.66 8.63 33.09
CA LEU A 235 -32.42 8.09 31.95
C LEU A 235 -33.84 8.65 31.94
N ILE A 236 -34.53 8.61 33.08
CA ILE A 236 -35.88 9.19 33.23
C ILE A 236 -35.84 10.70 32.99
N LYS A 237 -34.85 11.40 33.57
CA LYS A 237 -34.64 12.83 33.30
C LYS A 237 -34.49 13.12 31.81
N LYS A 238 -33.74 12.29 31.06
CA LYS A 238 -33.55 12.46 29.62
C LYS A 238 -34.82 12.17 28.83
N ARG A 239 -35.55 11.11 29.15
CA ARG A 239 -36.85 10.77 28.52
C ARG A 239 -37.84 11.90 28.68
N VAL A 240 -38.07 12.36 29.91
CA VAL A 240 -38.94 13.52 30.20
C VAL A 240 -38.43 14.77 29.50
N PHE A 241 -37.14 15.10 29.60
CA PHE A 241 -36.57 16.26 28.92
C PHE A 241 -36.78 16.23 27.39
N MET A 242 -36.60 15.08 26.75
CA MET A 242 -36.77 14.94 25.30
C MET A 242 -38.24 14.94 24.87
N LEU A 243 -39.17 14.49 25.73
CA LEU A 243 -40.61 14.56 25.49
C LEU A 243 -41.15 16.00 25.38
N TYR A 244 -40.60 16.90 26.21
CA TYR A 244 -40.94 18.34 26.23
C TYR A 244 -40.09 19.20 25.30
N LYS A 245 -39.03 18.64 24.72
CA LYS A 245 -38.13 19.38 23.85
C LYS A 245 -38.85 19.83 22.57
N GLN A 246 -38.63 21.09 22.19
CA GLN A 246 -39.14 21.62 20.93
C GLN A 246 -38.60 20.84 19.73
N ARG A 247 -39.44 20.68 18.70
CA ARG A 247 -39.04 20.01 17.46
C ARG A 247 -37.90 20.78 16.79
N SER A 248 -36.91 20.03 16.31
CA SER A 248 -35.75 20.59 15.65
C SER A 248 -36.17 21.20 14.32
N ALA A 249 -35.53 22.30 13.93
CA ALA A 249 -35.84 22.98 12.68
C ALA A 249 -35.55 22.06 11.48
N LYS A 250 -36.32 22.21 10.38
CA LYS A 250 -36.10 21.43 9.14
C LYS A 250 -34.69 21.60 8.58
N THR A 251 -34.03 22.73 8.83
CA THR A 251 -32.62 22.97 8.45
C THR A 251 -31.65 22.02 9.15
N ALA A 252 -31.98 21.47 10.32
CA ALA A 252 -31.13 20.51 11.01
C ALA A 252 -31.01 19.16 10.26
N ILE A 253 -31.93 18.85 9.34
CA ILE A 253 -31.82 17.67 8.46
C ILE A 253 -30.53 17.74 7.62
N LEU A 254 -30.06 18.95 7.27
CA LEU A 254 -28.81 19.13 6.52
C LEU A 254 -27.59 18.58 7.28
N LYS A 255 -27.63 18.57 8.62
CA LYS A 255 -26.55 18.01 9.45
C LYS A 255 -26.36 16.51 9.21
N TYR A 256 -27.44 15.78 8.88
CA TYR A 256 -27.35 14.36 8.53
C TYR A 256 -26.68 14.17 7.16
N GLY A 257 -26.81 15.13 6.25
CA GLY A 257 -26.08 15.16 4.98
C GLY A 257 -24.55 15.23 5.16
N LEU A 258 -24.07 15.84 6.26
CA LEU A 258 -22.64 15.86 6.60
C LEU A 258 -22.06 14.47 6.93
N PHE A 259 -22.90 13.45 7.05
CA PHE A 259 -22.44 12.07 7.13
C PHE A 259 -21.75 11.59 5.84
N LEU A 260 -22.21 12.05 4.67
CA LEU A 260 -21.64 11.64 3.38
C LEU A 260 -20.16 12.04 3.20
N PRO A 261 -19.74 13.29 3.47
CA PRO A 261 -18.32 13.63 3.43
C PRO A 261 -17.51 12.90 4.51
N LEU A 262 -18.07 12.69 5.71
CA LEU A 262 -17.41 11.89 6.75
C LEU A 262 -17.17 10.44 6.31
N PHE A 263 -18.17 9.84 5.67
CA PHE A 263 -18.06 8.52 5.06
C PHE A 263 -16.99 8.49 3.96
N ALA A 264 -16.97 9.49 3.08
CA ALA A 264 -15.94 9.60 2.05
C ALA A 264 -14.53 9.72 2.65
N VAL A 265 -14.35 10.52 3.70
CA VAL A 265 -13.06 10.65 4.41
C VAL A 265 -12.62 9.34 5.07
N THR A 266 -13.53 8.65 5.76
CA THR A 266 -13.20 7.35 6.38
C THR A 266 -12.89 6.27 5.34
N LEU A 267 -13.57 6.31 4.19
CA LEU A 267 -13.27 5.46 3.03
C LEU A 267 -11.91 5.79 2.39
N LEU A 268 -11.54 7.08 2.32
CA LEU A 268 -10.20 7.53 1.87
C LEU A 268 -9.13 6.97 2.79
N LEU A 269 -9.31 7.10 4.11
CA LEU A 269 -8.39 6.59 5.11
C LEU A 269 -8.24 5.07 5.00
N SER A 270 -9.36 4.33 4.92
CA SER A 270 -9.37 2.86 4.74
C SER A 270 -8.57 2.42 3.51
N SER A 271 -8.82 3.09 2.39
CA SER A 271 -8.18 2.78 1.10
C SER A 271 -6.69 3.14 1.10
N ALA A 272 -6.30 4.23 1.76
CA ALA A 272 -4.91 4.68 1.83
C ALA A 272 -4.05 3.84 2.78
N THR A 273 -4.65 3.22 3.80
CA THR A 273 -3.93 2.40 4.78
C THR A 273 -3.42 1.06 4.25
N ILE A 274 -3.97 0.52 3.15
CA ILE A 274 -3.47 -0.73 2.59
C ILE A 274 -2.38 -0.44 1.55
N SER A 275 -1.13 -0.75 1.90
CA SER A 275 -0.13 -1.04 0.88
C SER A 275 -0.63 -2.21 0.02
N ARG A 276 -0.69 -2.03 -1.30
CA ARG A 276 -0.68 -3.18 -2.20
C ARG A 276 0.65 -3.89 -1.92
N ASN A 277 0.59 -4.91 -1.08
CA ASN A 277 1.63 -5.91 -0.88
C ASN A 277 1.79 -6.76 -2.14
N GLU A 278 1.85 -6.16 -3.32
CA GLU A 278 2.28 -6.85 -4.54
C GLU A 278 3.72 -7.33 -4.32
N SER A 279 4.57 -6.49 -3.74
CA SER A 279 5.95 -6.85 -3.39
C SER A 279 6.07 -7.92 -2.30
N LEU A 280 5.19 -7.95 -1.30
CA LEU A 280 5.19 -8.95 -0.23
C LEU A 280 4.42 -10.24 -0.59
N LYS A 281 3.41 -10.18 -1.47
CA LYS A 281 2.82 -11.37 -2.09
C LYS A 281 3.79 -11.97 -3.11
N GLU A 282 4.44 -11.16 -3.94
CA GLU A 282 5.53 -11.63 -4.80
C GLU A 282 6.66 -12.21 -3.97
N ALA A 283 7.04 -11.59 -2.84
CA ALA A 283 8.08 -12.15 -1.97
C ALA A 283 7.61 -13.44 -1.29
N ALA A 284 6.39 -13.50 -0.75
CA ALA A 284 5.85 -14.69 -0.10
C ALA A 284 5.61 -15.85 -1.10
N GLU A 285 5.11 -15.56 -2.31
CA GLU A 285 5.00 -16.53 -3.41
C GLU A 285 6.38 -16.94 -3.94
N LYS A 286 7.37 -16.04 -4.03
CA LYS A 286 8.76 -16.39 -4.36
C LYS A 286 9.43 -17.25 -3.27
N ILE A 287 8.93 -17.20 -2.03
CA ILE A 287 9.43 -17.98 -0.89
C ILE A 287 8.68 -19.32 -0.76
N SER A 288 7.39 -19.40 -1.11
CA SER A 288 6.55 -20.61 -0.93
C SER A 288 6.21 -21.38 -2.20
N ALA A 289 6.37 -20.81 -3.40
CA ALA A 289 6.22 -21.56 -4.64
C ALA A 289 7.57 -22.18 -5.05
N PRO A 290 7.60 -23.43 -5.56
CA PRO A 290 8.76 -23.91 -6.28
C PRO A 290 9.03 -22.92 -7.43
N ILE A 291 10.26 -22.43 -7.50
CA ILE A 291 10.72 -21.33 -8.38
C ILE A 291 10.07 -21.44 -9.75
N SER A 292 9.00 -20.67 -9.97
CA SER A 292 8.42 -20.44 -11.29
C SER A 292 8.99 -19.12 -11.80
N ILE A 293 9.82 -19.24 -12.83
CA ILE A 293 10.40 -18.10 -13.55
C ILE A 293 9.22 -17.35 -14.20
N PRO A 294 8.98 -16.07 -13.90
CA PRO A 294 7.97 -15.31 -14.63
C PRO A 294 8.41 -15.23 -16.09
N ALA A 295 7.53 -15.69 -16.98
CA ALA A 295 7.64 -15.41 -18.40
C ALA A 295 7.52 -13.89 -18.58
N SER A 296 8.66 -13.20 -18.66
CA SER A 296 8.71 -11.88 -19.26
C SER A 296 8.26 -12.04 -20.73
N PRO A 297 7.42 -11.14 -21.27
CA PRO A 297 7.08 -11.17 -22.69
C PRO A 297 8.32 -10.73 -23.48
N PHE A 298 9.26 -11.65 -23.68
CA PHE A 298 10.34 -11.45 -24.64
C PHE A 298 9.84 -11.87 -26.01
N GLU A 299 9.45 -10.83 -26.73
CA GLU A 299 9.43 -10.76 -28.16
C GLU A 299 10.62 -11.52 -28.77
N SER A 300 10.28 -12.38 -29.73
CA SER A 300 11.14 -13.25 -30.54
C SER A 300 12.53 -12.68 -30.84
N ALA A 301 13.53 -13.07 -30.06
CA ALA A 301 14.93 -12.97 -30.46
C ALA A 301 15.28 -14.15 -31.39
N LEU A 302 15.97 -13.86 -32.50
CA LEU A 302 16.43 -14.82 -33.51
C LEU A 302 17.16 -16.03 -32.86
N PRO A 303 17.01 -17.25 -33.42
CA PRO A 303 17.59 -18.46 -32.84
C PRO A 303 19.13 -18.40 -32.84
N THR A 304 19.75 -18.56 -31.67
CA THR A 304 21.21 -18.64 -31.53
C THR A 304 21.71 -20.00 -32.07
N PRO A 305 22.62 -20.02 -33.07
CA PRO A 305 23.17 -21.27 -33.61
C PRO A 305 24.02 -21.97 -32.54
N THR A 306 23.47 -23.03 -31.96
CA THR A 306 24.08 -23.78 -30.85
C THR A 306 24.31 -25.22 -31.26
N ARG A 307 25.49 -25.77 -30.95
CA ARG A 307 25.78 -27.21 -31.03
C ARG A 307 26.17 -27.73 -29.65
N SER A 308 25.47 -28.76 -29.22
CA SER A 308 25.74 -29.46 -27.97
C SER A 308 26.60 -30.67 -28.25
N ILE A 309 27.72 -30.81 -27.56
CA ILE A 309 28.61 -31.97 -27.67
C ILE A 309 28.36 -32.85 -26.45
N VAL A 310 27.70 -33.98 -26.69
CA VAL A 310 27.61 -35.08 -25.73
C VAL A 310 28.28 -36.29 -26.37
N LYS A 311 29.33 -36.83 -25.71
CA LYS A 311 29.89 -38.13 -26.11
C LYS A 311 28.76 -39.16 -26.04
N LYS A 312 28.58 -39.98 -27.08
CA LYS A 312 27.47 -40.95 -27.19
C LYS A 312 27.43 -41.85 -25.95
N GLU A 313 26.53 -41.53 -25.02
CA GLU A 313 26.37 -42.20 -23.73
C GLU A 313 25.30 -43.28 -23.88
N THR A 314 25.64 -44.54 -23.56
CA THR A 314 24.75 -45.70 -23.71
C THR A 314 24.24 -46.28 -22.38
N GLY A 315 24.42 -45.54 -21.27
CA GLY A 315 23.96 -45.94 -19.93
C GLY A 315 22.54 -45.45 -19.58
N ILE A 316 22.11 -45.70 -18.34
CA ILE A 316 20.78 -45.31 -17.79
C ILE A 316 20.51 -43.81 -17.94
N TRP A 317 21.54 -42.97 -17.88
CA TRP A 317 21.45 -41.51 -18.06
C TRP A 317 21.51 -41.05 -19.52
N GLY A 318 21.67 -41.96 -20.48
CA GLY A 318 21.77 -41.67 -21.91
C GLY A 318 20.61 -40.83 -22.45
N PRO A 319 19.34 -41.22 -22.23
CA PRO A 319 18.18 -40.43 -22.63
C PRO A 319 18.17 -39.02 -22.01
N PHE A 320 18.55 -38.91 -20.74
CA PHE A 320 18.64 -37.63 -20.03
C PHE A 320 19.71 -36.72 -20.66
N TYR A 321 20.92 -37.21 -20.91
CA TYR A 321 21.96 -36.41 -21.57
C TYR A 321 21.58 -36.00 -23.00
N GLN A 322 20.92 -36.88 -23.75
CA GLN A 322 20.43 -36.56 -25.10
C GLN A 322 19.35 -35.47 -25.06
N TYR A 323 18.44 -35.54 -24.09
CA TYR A 323 17.41 -34.53 -23.89
C TYR A 323 18.01 -33.17 -23.53
N LEU A 324 18.91 -33.12 -22.55
CA LEU A 324 19.61 -31.88 -22.18
C LEU A 324 20.38 -31.28 -23.36
N ALA A 325 21.11 -32.10 -24.12
CA ALA A 325 21.86 -31.64 -25.30
C ALA A 325 20.95 -31.07 -26.40
N LYS A 326 19.76 -31.65 -26.60
CA LYS A 326 18.82 -31.22 -27.64
C LYS A 326 18.12 -29.91 -27.26
N ASN A 327 17.75 -29.77 -26.00
CA ASN A 327 16.82 -28.75 -25.52
C ASN A 327 17.50 -27.55 -24.87
N ILE A 328 18.70 -27.70 -24.29
CA ILE A 328 19.47 -26.55 -23.80
C ILE A 328 20.00 -25.76 -25.00
N LYS A 329 19.63 -24.49 -25.09
CA LYS A 329 20.17 -23.51 -26.05
C LYS A 329 21.04 -22.50 -25.32
N TYR A 330 22.01 -21.93 -26.05
CA TYR A 330 22.77 -20.80 -25.53
C TYR A 330 21.84 -19.59 -25.39
N PRO A 331 21.65 -19.02 -24.19
CA PRO A 331 20.77 -17.87 -24.02
C PRO A 331 21.25 -16.67 -24.83
N ALA A 332 20.32 -15.94 -25.47
CA ALA A 332 20.66 -14.80 -26.32
C ALA A 332 21.40 -13.69 -25.55
N ILE A 333 21.02 -13.44 -24.29
CA ILE A 333 21.67 -12.45 -23.44
C ILE A 333 23.10 -12.88 -23.09
N ALA A 334 23.29 -14.12 -22.64
CA ALA A 334 24.63 -14.68 -22.38
C ALA A 334 25.52 -14.70 -23.64
N TYR A 335 24.94 -14.95 -24.81
CA TYR A 335 25.63 -14.86 -26.10
C TYR A 335 26.05 -13.41 -26.43
N GLN A 336 25.15 -12.44 -26.24
CA GLN A 336 25.44 -11.00 -26.46
C GLN A 336 26.50 -10.46 -25.50
N GLU A 337 26.47 -10.90 -24.25
CA GLU A 337 27.44 -10.52 -23.21
C GLU A 337 28.77 -11.28 -23.34
N GLN A 338 28.90 -12.17 -24.33
CA GLN A 338 30.06 -13.06 -24.52
C GLN A 338 30.42 -13.87 -23.26
N LEU A 339 29.43 -14.20 -22.43
CA LEU A 339 29.60 -14.83 -21.14
C LEU A 339 29.91 -16.31 -21.31
N GLN A 340 31.05 -16.79 -20.80
CA GLN A 340 31.43 -18.20 -20.83
C GLN A 340 31.58 -18.73 -19.40
N GLY A 341 31.18 -19.98 -19.15
CA GLY A 341 31.35 -20.55 -17.82
C GLY A 341 30.62 -21.87 -17.60
N ASN A 342 30.65 -22.37 -16.36
CA ASN A 342 29.95 -23.58 -15.97
C ASN A 342 28.77 -23.27 -15.06
N VAL A 343 27.67 -23.98 -15.25
CA VAL A 343 26.51 -24.01 -14.36
C VAL A 343 26.41 -25.41 -13.76
N THR A 344 26.37 -25.52 -12.43
CA THR A 344 26.16 -26.80 -11.75
C THR A 344 24.83 -26.79 -11.01
N ILE A 345 23.95 -27.73 -11.37
CA ILE A 345 22.66 -27.93 -10.72
C ILE A 345 22.72 -29.18 -9.86
N LYS A 346 22.26 -29.07 -8.60
CA LYS A 346 21.98 -30.21 -7.72
C LYS A 346 20.51 -30.58 -7.81
N PHE A 347 20.21 -31.87 -7.74
CA PHE A 347 18.84 -32.37 -7.65
C PHE A 347 18.82 -33.74 -6.95
N ALA A 348 17.66 -34.15 -6.45
CA ALA A 348 17.42 -35.46 -5.87
C ALA A 348 16.37 -36.21 -6.68
N LEU A 349 16.57 -37.50 -6.91
CA LEU A 349 15.57 -38.39 -7.51
C LEU A 349 14.96 -39.27 -6.43
N GLN A 350 13.62 -39.27 -6.38
CA GLN A 350 12.84 -40.17 -5.53
C GLN A 350 11.67 -40.73 -6.36
N ASN A 351 11.69 -42.03 -6.62
CA ASN A 351 10.67 -42.78 -7.37
C ASN A 351 10.40 -42.20 -8.78
N GLY A 352 11.45 -41.74 -9.46
CA GLY A 352 11.35 -41.11 -10.78
C GLY A 352 10.93 -39.64 -10.76
N GLU A 353 10.68 -39.04 -9.59
CA GLU A 353 10.39 -37.61 -9.45
C GLU A 353 11.63 -36.81 -9.03
N ILE A 354 11.80 -35.62 -9.62
CA ILE A 354 12.86 -34.69 -9.23
C ILE A 354 12.40 -33.87 -8.02
N LYS A 355 13.23 -33.84 -6.98
CA LYS A 355 13.06 -33.00 -5.79
C LYS A 355 14.33 -32.22 -5.49
N ASN A 356 14.22 -31.16 -4.69
CA ASN A 356 15.35 -30.37 -4.18
C ASN A 356 16.31 -29.88 -5.28
N VAL A 357 15.76 -29.37 -6.39
CA VAL A 357 16.56 -28.77 -7.48
C VAL A 357 17.11 -27.42 -7.03
N GLY A 358 18.40 -27.18 -7.24
CA GLY A 358 19.00 -25.87 -6.97
C GLY A 358 20.32 -25.69 -7.71
N ALA A 359 20.67 -24.44 -7.99
CA ALA A 359 22.00 -24.11 -8.52
C ALA A 359 23.03 -24.14 -7.39
N ILE A 360 24.14 -24.84 -7.59
CA ILE A 360 25.32 -24.79 -6.71
C ILE A 360 26.13 -23.54 -7.01
N ASN A 361 26.27 -23.22 -8.29
CA ASN A 361 26.90 -22.01 -8.77
C ASN A 361 26.08 -21.47 -9.94
N GLN A 362 26.02 -20.15 -10.04
CA GLN A 362 25.26 -19.46 -11.07
C GLN A 362 26.19 -18.78 -12.06
N LEU A 363 25.84 -18.84 -13.34
CA LEU A 363 26.54 -18.11 -14.39
C LEU A 363 25.82 -16.78 -14.71
N GLY A 364 24.50 -16.71 -14.55
CA GLY A 364 23.70 -15.52 -14.87
C GLY A 364 23.19 -15.52 -16.31
N SER A 365 22.59 -14.40 -16.72
CA SER A 365 22.21 -14.09 -18.11
C SER A 365 21.33 -15.14 -18.81
N GLY A 366 20.53 -15.86 -18.01
CA GLY A 366 19.61 -16.90 -18.45
C GLY A 366 20.20 -18.31 -18.56
N CYS A 367 21.50 -18.50 -18.32
CA CYS A 367 22.15 -19.82 -18.41
C CYS A 367 21.63 -20.80 -17.36
N ASP A 368 21.51 -20.36 -16.11
CA ASP A 368 21.04 -21.21 -15.01
C ASP A 368 19.58 -21.61 -15.18
N ALA A 369 18.76 -20.64 -15.59
CA ALA A 369 17.34 -20.83 -15.87
C ALA A 369 17.12 -21.83 -17.02
N ALA A 370 17.91 -21.74 -18.09
CA ALA A 370 17.82 -22.66 -19.23
C ALA A 370 18.14 -24.11 -18.82
N VAL A 371 19.19 -24.31 -18.03
CA VAL A 371 19.58 -25.64 -17.53
C VAL A 371 18.53 -26.18 -16.55
N MET A 372 18.11 -25.39 -15.57
CA MET A 372 17.15 -25.80 -14.55
C MET A 372 15.80 -26.15 -15.16
N LYS A 373 15.29 -25.34 -16.09
CA LYS A 373 14.05 -25.61 -16.82
C LYS A 373 14.14 -26.94 -17.57
N THR A 374 15.23 -27.16 -18.29
CA THR A 374 15.37 -28.38 -19.12
C THR A 374 15.51 -29.64 -18.26
N ILE A 375 16.08 -29.55 -17.06
CA ILE A 375 16.11 -30.66 -16.10
C ILE A 375 14.70 -30.96 -15.58
N LEU A 376 13.95 -29.94 -15.20
CA LEU A 376 12.57 -30.08 -14.68
C LEU A 376 11.59 -30.61 -15.75
N ASP A 377 11.80 -30.28 -17.02
CA ASP A 377 10.96 -30.71 -18.15
C ASP A 377 11.24 -32.17 -18.61
N PHE A 378 12.18 -32.90 -17.96
CA PHE A 378 12.48 -34.29 -18.30
C PHE A 378 11.70 -35.27 -17.42
N GLU A 379 10.81 -36.06 -18.03
CA GLU A 379 9.89 -36.96 -17.31
C GLU A 379 10.32 -38.44 -17.27
N ASP A 380 11.38 -38.83 -17.99
CA ASP A 380 11.78 -40.23 -18.18
C ASP A 380 12.88 -40.71 -17.20
N PHE A 381 12.67 -40.47 -15.90
CA PHE A 381 13.55 -41.00 -14.84
C PHE A 381 13.13 -42.37 -14.30
N LYS A 382 12.18 -43.05 -14.95
CA LYS A 382 11.56 -44.29 -14.42
C LYS A 382 12.54 -45.45 -14.24
N SER A 383 13.71 -45.38 -14.88
CA SER A 383 14.79 -46.36 -14.80
C SER A 383 16.02 -45.88 -14.00
N ALA A 384 15.99 -44.67 -13.46
CA ALA A 384 17.10 -44.07 -12.71
C ALA A 384 17.04 -44.41 -11.21
N GLU A 385 18.21 -44.66 -10.60
CA GLU A 385 18.31 -44.92 -9.16
C GLU A 385 17.92 -43.68 -8.33
N ASN A 386 17.23 -43.92 -7.21
CA ASN A 386 16.99 -42.88 -6.21
C ASN A 386 18.33 -42.41 -5.62
N GLY A 387 18.48 -41.09 -5.47
CA GLY A 387 19.74 -40.52 -5.01
C GLY A 387 19.85 -39.03 -5.20
N GLN A 388 20.94 -38.46 -4.69
CA GLN A 388 21.29 -37.05 -4.84
C GLN A 388 22.36 -36.91 -5.93
N PHE A 389 22.12 -36.04 -6.91
CA PHE A 389 22.95 -35.91 -8.11
C PHE A 389 23.33 -34.45 -8.38
N THR A 390 24.49 -34.25 -9.01
CA THR A 390 24.91 -32.94 -9.52
C THR A 390 25.22 -33.06 -11.01
N ILE A 391 24.75 -32.11 -11.81
CA ILE A 391 25.04 -32.04 -13.25
C ILE A 391 25.66 -30.69 -13.56
N THR A 392 26.81 -30.70 -14.25
CA THR A 392 27.45 -29.48 -14.73
C THR A 392 27.21 -29.32 -16.23
N VAL A 393 26.83 -28.11 -16.64
CA VAL A 393 26.69 -27.69 -18.04
C VAL A 393 27.65 -26.55 -18.31
N ALA A 394 28.58 -26.75 -19.23
CA ALA A 394 29.55 -25.78 -19.69
C ALA A 394 29.02 -25.01 -20.91
N PHE A 395 28.86 -23.70 -20.77
CA PHE A 395 28.58 -22.79 -21.88
C PHE A 395 29.89 -22.24 -22.43
N ARG A 396 30.14 -22.44 -23.73
CA ARG A 396 31.35 -22.00 -24.43
C ARG A 396 31.00 -21.26 -25.72
N LEU A 397 31.80 -20.24 -26.04
CA LEU A 397 31.65 -19.46 -27.27
C LEU A 397 32.86 -19.70 -28.16
N ASP A 398 32.60 -20.17 -29.38
CA ASP A 398 33.66 -20.40 -30.36
C ASP A 398 34.21 -19.07 -30.88
N GLY A 399 35.51 -18.84 -30.71
CA GLY A 399 36.19 -17.61 -31.08
C GLY A 399 36.12 -16.44 -30.08
N ALA A 400 35.55 -16.63 -28.89
CA ALA A 400 35.53 -15.60 -27.84
C ALA A 400 36.75 -15.68 -26.90
N ASN A 401 37.38 -14.53 -26.62
CA ASN A 401 38.52 -14.41 -25.70
C ASN A 401 38.11 -14.07 -24.26
N THR A 402 36.83 -14.19 -23.91
CA THR A 402 36.33 -13.87 -22.58
C THR A 402 36.74 -14.93 -21.54
N PRO A 403 36.94 -14.53 -20.27
CA PRO A 403 37.19 -15.48 -19.19
C PRO A 403 36.05 -16.51 -19.07
N VAL A 404 36.42 -17.77 -18.84
CA VAL A 404 35.44 -18.81 -18.51
C VAL A 404 35.27 -18.81 -17.00
N GLU A 405 34.08 -18.44 -16.55
CA GLU A 405 33.69 -18.38 -15.14
C GLU A 405 33.37 -19.78 -14.59
N ASN A 406 33.55 -19.95 -13.27
CA ASN A 406 33.20 -21.18 -12.57
C ASN A 406 33.87 -22.46 -13.12
N LYS A 407 35.14 -22.40 -13.55
CA LYS A 407 35.86 -23.56 -14.12
C LYS A 407 35.99 -24.77 -13.18
N ALA A 408 35.93 -24.55 -11.87
CA ALA A 408 36.17 -25.60 -10.88
C ALA A 408 35.05 -26.65 -10.88
N ASN A 409 35.42 -27.94 -10.86
CA ASN A 409 34.46 -29.02 -10.64
C ASN A 409 34.04 -29.04 -9.17
N ILE A 410 32.79 -28.70 -8.89
CA ILE A 410 32.27 -28.62 -7.52
C ILE A 410 31.79 -30.01 -7.11
N THR A 411 32.45 -30.61 -6.12
CA THR A 411 32.03 -31.88 -5.53
C THR A 411 31.27 -31.61 -4.23
N LEU A 412 30.01 -32.03 -4.14
CA LEU A 412 29.18 -31.84 -2.96
C LEU A 412 29.08 -33.16 -2.18
N LYS A 413 29.40 -33.15 -0.89
CA LYS A 413 29.36 -34.35 -0.02
C LYS A 413 27.94 -34.92 0.02
N GLY A 414 27.79 -36.19 -0.35
CA GLY A 414 26.49 -36.87 -0.43
C GLY A 414 25.82 -36.83 -1.81
N TYR A 415 26.36 -36.08 -2.77
CA TYR A 415 25.84 -36.02 -4.14
C TYR A 415 26.76 -36.75 -5.12
N LYS A 416 26.18 -37.60 -5.99
CA LYS A 416 26.88 -38.28 -7.08
C LYS A 416 27.04 -37.32 -8.28
N PRO A 417 28.26 -36.97 -8.73
CA PRO A 417 28.45 -36.11 -9.89
C PRO A 417 28.18 -36.85 -11.20
N LEU A 418 27.33 -36.26 -12.04
CA LEU A 418 27.02 -36.66 -13.40
C LEU A 418 28.02 -36.01 -14.38
N LYS A 419 28.06 -36.52 -15.61
CA LYS A 419 29.04 -36.07 -16.61
C LYS A 419 28.72 -34.67 -17.12
N LEU A 420 29.79 -33.88 -17.30
CA LEU A 420 29.74 -32.53 -17.87
C LEU A 420 29.18 -32.55 -19.30
N ILE A 421 28.21 -31.66 -19.56
CA ILE A 421 27.69 -31.38 -20.91
C ILE A 421 28.26 -30.05 -21.39
N THR A 422 28.70 -29.98 -22.65
CA THR A 422 29.19 -28.72 -23.23
C THR A 422 28.25 -28.21 -24.32
N ILE A 423 27.75 -27.00 -24.13
CA ILE A 423 26.90 -26.24 -25.06
C ILE A 423 27.78 -25.17 -25.71
N THR A 424 28.07 -25.32 -27.00
CA THR A 424 28.91 -24.37 -27.74
C THR A 424 28.05 -23.57 -28.71
N ALA A 425 28.12 -22.24 -28.65
CA ALA A 425 27.53 -21.37 -29.67
C ALA A 425 28.62 -20.84 -30.61
N TYR A 426 28.29 -20.80 -31.90
CA TYR A 426 29.20 -20.34 -32.95
C TYR A 426 28.90 -18.89 -33.31
N ASN A 427 29.94 -18.08 -33.46
CA ASN A 427 29.78 -16.72 -33.93
C ASN A 427 29.52 -16.72 -35.44
N SER A 428 28.25 -16.83 -35.85
CA SER A 428 27.88 -16.80 -37.26
C SER A 428 27.89 -15.37 -37.80
N LYS A 429 28.98 -15.06 -38.51
CA LYS A 429 29.19 -14.00 -39.53
C LYS A 429 29.62 -12.60 -39.07
N LYS A 430 30.72 -12.15 -39.72
CA LYS A 430 30.95 -10.90 -40.49
C LYS A 430 30.16 -9.65 -40.05
N PRO A 431 30.83 -8.48 -39.91
CA PRO A 431 30.26 -7.34 -39.21
C PRO A 431 29.09 -6.75 -39.99
N GLU A 432 27.94 -6.67 -39.34
CA GLU A 432 26.80 -5.88 -39.79
C GLU A 432 26.68 -4.66 -38.87
N ASN A 433 26.49 -3.51 -39.50
CA ASN A 433 26.74 -2.18 -38.95
C ASN A 433 25.82 -1.83 -37.77
N ASN A 434 26.41 -1.51 -36.61
CA ASN A 434 25.72 -1.25 -35.33
C ASN A 434 25.33 0.24 -35.14
N ASP A 435 24.98 0.93 -36.22
CA ASP A 435 24.66 2.38 -36.19
C ASP A 435 23.18 2.70 -35.94
N ALA A 436 22.29 1.69 -35.93
CA ALA A 436 20.84 1.92 -35.83
C ALA A 436 20.25 1.86 -34.40
N LYS A 437 20.96 1.30 -33.41
CA LYS A 437 20.39 1.09 -32.07
C LYS A 437 20.36 2.37 -31.25
N VAL A 438 19.16 2.80 -30.86
CA VAL A 438 18.90 3.96 -29.99
C VAL A 438 18.60 3.46 -28.58
N TYR A 439 19.33 3.97 -27.59
CA TYR A 439 19.20 3.60 -26.18
C TYR A 439 18.24 4.55 -25.45
N ASP A 440 17.49 4.03 -24.49
CA ASP A 440 16.63 4.82 -23.61
C ASP A 440 17.44 5.41 -22.43
N PHE A 441 16.98 6.55 -21.90
CA PHE A 441 17.64 7.38 -20.88
C PHE A 441 18.07 6.60 -19.62
N VAL A 442 17.40 5.49 -19.30
CA VAL A 442 17.58 4.71 -18.06
C VAL A 442 18.58 3.56 -18.21
N SER A 443 19.07 3.28 -19.42
CA SER A 443 19.83 2.05 -19.71
C SER A 443 21.32 2.27 -20.01
N ILE A 444 21.89 3.44 -19.67
CA ILE A 444 23.24 3.84 -20.07
C ILE A 444 24.16 4.22 -18.90
N THR A 445 25.46 4.01 -19.08
CA THR A 445 26.49 4.23 -18.06
C THR A 445 26.76 5.72 -17.79
N LYS A 446 26.73 6.57 -18.83
CA LYS A 446 26.88 8.04 -18.71
C LYS A 446 25.86 8.75 -19.58
N GLN A 447 25.14 9.71 -19.01
CA GLN A 447 24.04 10.40 -19.68
C GLN A 447 24.53 11.51 -20.62
N PRO A 448 23.81 11.80 -21.72
CA PRO A 448 24.06 12.98 -22.53
C PRO A 448 23.82 14.26 -21.75
N GLU A 449 24.70 15.24 -21.89
CA GLU A 449 24.63 16.51 -21.15
C GLU A 449 24.96 17.71 -22.04
N PHE A 450 24.25 18.83 -21.86
CA PHE A 450 24.55 20.08 -22.55
C PHE A 450 25.96 20.60 -22.19
N PRO A 451 26.68 21.29 -23.10
CA PRO A 451 28.01 21.83 -22.79
C PRO A 451 28.03 22.71 -21.55
N GLY A 452 28.65 22.21 -20.48
CA GLY A 452 28.71 22.87 -19.18
C GLY A 452 27.43 22.79 -18.34
N GLY A 453 26.62 21.76 -18.58
CA GLY A 453 25.54 21.34 -17.71
C GLY A 453 24.18 21.98 -18.00
N MET A 454 23.17 21.46 -17.32
CA MET A 454 21.77 21.89 -17.50
C MET A 454 21.54 23.36 -17.12
N ASP A 455 22.32 23.93 -16.20
CA ASP A 455 22.21 25.35 -15.85
C ASP A 455 22.58 26.28 -17.01
N LYS A 456 23.60 25.92 -17.80
CA LYS A 456 23.96 26.67 -19.01
C LYS A 456 22.94 26.45 -20.11
N PHE A 457 22.33 25.27 -20.18
CA PHE A 457 21.23 25.02 -21.10
C PHE A 457 20.05 25.95 -20.84
N TYR A 458 19.61 26.10 -19.58
CA TYR A 458 18.52 27.02 -19.24
C TYR A 458 18.88 28.48 -19.52
N LYS A 459 20.14 28.89 -19.28
CA LYS A 459 20.62 30.23 -19.66
C LYS A 459 20.61 30.45 -21.17
N TYR A 460 21.02 29.45 -21.94
CA TYR A 460 20.96 29.48 -23.41
C TYR A 460 19.52 29.64 -23.90
N LEU A 461 18.58 28.85 -23.35
CA LEU A 461 17.16 28.96 -23.69
C LEU A 461 16.62 30.35 -23.37
N ALA A 462 16.88 30.87 -22.17
CA ALA A 462 16.43 32.19 -21.75
C ALA A 462 16.99 33.33 -22.62
N ALA A 463 18.23 33.22 -23.11
CA ALA A 463 18.83 34.21 -23.99
C ALA A 463 18.37 34.10 -25.45
N SER A 464 17.94 32.91 -25.88
CA SER A 464 17.66 32.60 -27.29
C SER A 464 16.16 32.51 -27.62
N VAL A 465 15.30 32.39 -26.61
CA VAL A 465 13.85 32.24 -26.76
C VAL A 465 13.21 33.50 -27.32
N ARG A 466 12.35 33.33 -28.31
CA ARG A 466 11.51 34.38 -28.89
C ARG A 466 10.06 34.02 -28.65
N TYR A 467 9.39 34.77 -27.77
CA TYR A 467 7.99 34.51 -27.48
C TYR A 467 7.13 34.85 -28.72
N PRO A 468 6.38 33.90 -29.29
CA PRO A 468 5.57 34.17 -30.48
C PRO A 468 4.47 35.20 -30.21
N GLU A 469 4.27 36.14 -31.15
CA GLU A 469 3.25 37.20 -31.05
C GLU A 469 1.83 36.65 -30.84
N GLU A 470 1.51 35.50 -31.43
CA GLU A 470 0.21 34.85 -31.24
C GLU A 470 0.04 34.34 -29.79
N ALA A 471 1.07 33.77 -29.20
CA ALA A 471 1.06 33.36 -27.80
C ALA A 471 0.99 34.57 -26.86
N ILE A 472 1.61 35.71 -27.21
CA ILE A 472 1.50 36.98 -26.48
C ILE A 472 0.05 37.50 -26.50
N ARG A 473 -0.55 37.66 -27.68
CA ARG A 473 -1.93 38.16 -27.81
C ARG A 473 -2.95 37.31 -27.05
N ASN A 474 -2.70 36.01 -26.97
CA ASN A 474 -3.61 35.05 -26.35
C ASN A 474 -3.23 34.68 -24.90
N ASN A 475 -2.23 35.35 -24.29
CA ASN A 475 -1.74 35.06 -22.94
C ASN A 475 -1.38 33.58 -22.69
N ILE A 476 -0.85 32.89 -23.70
CA ILE A 476 -0.53 31.46 -23.63
C ILE A 476 0.79 31.27 -22.89
N GLN A 477 0.77 30.56 -21.75
CA GLN A 477 1.93 30.23 -20.91
C GLN A 477 1.87 28.76 -20.48
N GLY A 478 3.03 28.12 -20.29
CA GLY A 478 3.05 26.71 -19.89
C GLY A 478 4.33 25.97 -20.30
N LYS A 479 4.24 24.66 -20.51
CA LYS A 479 5.39 23.80 -20.82
C LYS A 479 5.16 22.98 -22.10
N VAL A 480 6.11 23.04 -23.02
CA VAL A 480 6.21 22.17 -24.20
C VAL A 480 7.08 20.98 -23.84
N PHE A 481 6.64 19.75 -24.14
CA PHE A 481 7.41 18.54 -23.89
C PHE A 481 7.96 18.03 -25.22
N LEU A 482 9.28 17.88 -25.30
CA LEU A 482 9.97 17.44 -26.51
C LEU A 482 10.74 16.15 -26.24
N SER A 483 10.82 15.31 -27.26
CA SER A 483 11.75 14.18 -27.34
C SER A 483 12.73 14.39 -28.49
N PHE A 484 13.98 13.95 -28.34
CA PHE A 484 14.99 14.00 -29.40
C PHE A 484 16.07 12.94 -29.17
N ILE A 485 16.86 12.66 -30.20
CA ILE A 485 17.99 11.73 -30.14
C ILE A 485 19.28 12.53 -30.08
N VAL A 486 20.09 12.31 -29.04
CA VAL A 486 21.48 12.76 -29.00
C VAL A 486 22.31 11.72 -29.75
N GLU A 487 22.88 12.12 -30.86
CA GLU A 487 23.75 11.29 -31.69
C GLU A 487 25.13 11.07 -31.03
N LYS A 488 25.89 10.10 -31.55
CA LYS A 488 27.24 9.78 -31.04
C LYS A 488 28.21 10.96 -31.11
N ASP A 489 27.96 11.92 -32.00
CA ASP A 489 28.75 13.12 -32.19
C ASP A 489 28.19 14.35 -31.44
N GLY A 490 27.14 14.15 -30.63
CA GLY A 490 26.50 15.20 -29.85
C GLY A 490 25.44 16.01 -30.59
N GLN A 491 25.17 15.73 -31.87
CA GLN A 491 24.11 16.44 -32.59
C GLN A 491 22.72 15.97 -32.13
N LEU A 492 21.76 16.90 -32.11
CA LEU A 492 20.37 16.59 -31.81
C LEU A 492 19.62 16.27 -33.10
N LYS A 493 19.01 15.08 -33.19
CA LYS A 493 18.19 14.64 -34.33
C LYS A 493 16.83 14.12 -33.85
N ASP A 494 15.88 13.96 -34.78
CA ASP A 494 14.53 13.44 -34.52
C ASP A 494 13.79 14.21 -33.39
N ILE A 495 13.87 15.54 -33.40
CA ILE A 495 13.18 16.40 -32.43
C ILE A 495 11.67 16.33 -32.68
N LYS A 496 10.92 15.83 -31.71
CA LYS A 496 9.47 15.64 -31.74
C LYS A 496 8.82 16.33 -30.55
N VAL A 497 7.67 16.96 -30.79
CA VAL A 497 6.85 17.54 -29.72
C VAL A 497 5.87 16.47 -29.23
N GLU A 498 6.11 15.96 -28.03
CA GLU A 498 5.28 14.94 -27.38
C GLU A 498 4.02 15.56 -26.74
N ARG A 499 4.14 16.79 -26.22
CA ARG A 499 3.00 17.55 -25.69
C ARG A 499 3.09 19.01 -26.07
N LYS A 500 2.08 19.45 -26.81
CA LYS A 500 1.95 20.79 -27.36
C LYS A 500 1.43 21.80 -26.33
N LEU A 501 1.85 23.04 -26.47
CA LEU A 501 1.34 24.20 -25.74
C LEU A 501 0.52 25.13 -26.65
N GLY A 502 0.84 25.22 -27.95
CA GLY A 502 0.11 26.02 -28.94
C GLY A 502 0.57 27.48 -29.06
N GLY A 503 -0.03 28.23 -29.99
CA GLY A 503 0.25 29.65 -30.23
C GLY A 503 1.64 29.95 -30.81
N GLY A 504 2.28 28.99 -31.48
CA GLY A 504 3.63 29.12 -32.03
C GLY A 504 4.77 28.73 -31.07
N THR A 505 4.45 28.38 -29.81
CA THR A 505 5.47 28.08 -28.79
C THR A 505 6.13 26.72 -29.00
N ASP A 506 5.43 25.79 -29.65
CA ASP A 506 5.94 24.46 -29.98
C ASP A 506 7.03 24.55 -31.06
N GLU A 507 6.78 25.35 -32.10
CA GLU A 507 7.70 25.63 -33.18
C GLU A 507 8.94 26.36 -32.68
N GLU A 508 8.77 27.31 -31.76
CA GLU A 508 9.88 27.99 -31.10
C GLU A 508 10.71 27.02 -30.25
N ALA A 509 10.08 26.11 -29.52
CA ALA A 509 10.79 25.10 -28.73
C ALA A 509 11.62 24.15 -29.61
N VAL A 510 11.09 23.76 -30.77
CA VAL A 510 11.82 22.97 -31.77
C VAL A 510 13.01 23.78 -32.33
N ARG A 511 12.81 25.06 -32.66
CA ARG A 511 13.85 25.96 -33.16
C ARG A 511 15.02 26.09 -32.17
N LEU A 512 14.72 26.19 -30.87
CA LEU A 512 15.74 26.29 -29.82
C LEU A 512 16.61 25.03 -29.73
N LEU A 513 16.02 23.84 -29.88
CA LEU A 513 16.77 22.59 -29.88
C LEU A 513 17.55 22.38 -31.19
N GLN A 514 16.99 22.78 -32.33
CA GLN A 514 17.71 22.73 -33.62
C GLN A 514 18.95 23.63 -33.66
N ASN A 515 18.90 24.78 -32.97
CA ASN A 515 20.02 25.71 -32.87
C ASN A 515 20.88 25.49 -31.62
N SER A 516 20.65 24.41 -30.88
CA SER A 516 21.46 24.07 -29.71
C SER A 516 22.89 23.73 -30.13
N PRO A 517 23.92 24.13 -29.37
CA PRO A 517 25.25 23.56 -29.54
C PRO A 517 25.22 22.04 -29.36
N LYS A 518 26.25 21.36 -29.87
CA LYS A 518 26.41 19.91 -29.74
C LYS A 518 26.49 19.50 -28.27
N TRP A 519 25.71 18.51 -27.88
CA TRP A 519 25.69 17.95 -26.53
C TRP A 519 26.85 16.97 -26.36
N THR A 520 27.21 16.70 -25.11
CA THR A 520 28.05 15.53 -24.83
C THR A 520 27.23 14.26 -25.08
N PRO A 521 27.75 13.27 -25.82
CA PRO A 521 26.99 12.06 -26.13
C PRO A 521 26.84 11.18 -24.89
N GLY A 522 25.85 10.28 -24.92
CA GLY A 522 25.73 9.23 -23.90
C GLY A 522 26.76 8.14 -24.12
N TYR A 523 27.22 7.50 -23.04
CA TYR A 523 28.19 6.40 -23.11
C TYR A 523 27.61 5.12 -22.54
N GLN A 524 27.88 4.01 -23.24
CA GLN A 524 27.65 2.66 -22.76
C GLN A 524 28.96 1.88 -22.92
N ASN A 525 29.49 1.33 -21.82
CA ASN A 525 30.79 0.63 -21.82
C ASN A 525 31.88 1.47 -22.52
N GLU A 526 31.98 2.75 -22.16
CA GLU A 526 32.95 3.73 -22.69
C GLU A 526 32.83 4.08 -24.19
N SER A 527 31.84 3.55 -24.91
CA SER A 527 31.57 3.90 -26.32
C SER A 527 30.41 4.90 -26.44
N PRO A 528 30.52 5.93 -27.30
CA PRO A 528 29.42 6.87 -27.53
C PRO A 528 28.26 6.15 -28.25
N VAL A 529 27.05 6.32 -27.71
CA VAL A 529 25.82 5.70 -28.21
C VAL A 529 24.73 6.74 -28.48
N ARG A 530 23.79 6.40 -29.37
CA ARG A 530 22.64 7.24 -29.69
C ARG A 530 21.62 7.10 -28.57
N VAL A 531 21.16 8.21 -27.98
CA VAL A 531 20.28 8.18 -26.81
C VAL A 531 19.02 9.01 -27.06
N LYS A 532 17.85 8.44 -26.79
CA LYS A 532 16.59 9.19 -26.77
C LYS A 532 16.48 9.97 -25.46
N TYR A 533 16.23 11.27 -25.56
CA TYR A 533 16.15 12.21 -24.45
C TYR A 533 14.83 12.97 -24.48
N ASN A 534 14.21 13.19 -23.32
CA ASN A 534 12.95 13.92 -23.19
C ASN A 534 13.14 15.13 -22.28
N ILE A 535 12.69 16.31 -22.71
CA ILE A 535 12.84 17.56 -21.96
C ILE A 535 11.59 18.44 -22.00
N PRO A 536 11.18 19.02 -20.85
CA PRO A 536 10.19 20.08 -20.82
C PRO A 536 10.83 21.48 -20.94
N ILE A 537 10.39 22.29 -21.90
CA ILE A 537 10.75 23.72 -22.04
C ILE A 537 9.57 24.57 -21.55
N SER A 538 9.84 25.53 -20.65
CA SER A 538 8.80 26.38 -20.05
C SER A 538 8.76 27.75 -20.72
N PHE A 539 7.57 28.20 -21.09
CA PHE A 539 7.28 29.54 -21.62
C PHE A 539 6.46 30.32 -20.59
N THR A 540 7.03 31.40 -20.08
CA THR A 540 6.41 32.29 -19.09
C THR A 540 6.68 33.74 -19.49
N MET A 541 5.68 34.62 -19.41
CA MET A 541 5.88 36.04 -19.67
C MET A 541 6.25 36.74 -18.38
N THR A 542 7.47 37.26 -18.29
CA THR A 542 7.88 38.18 -17.23
C THR A 542 7.52 39.61 -17.64
N GLY A 543 6.51 40.21 -17.00
CA GLY A 543 6.32 41.66 -17.02
C GLY A 543 7.45 42.37 -16.24
N PRO A 544 7.60 43.71 -16.36
CA PRO A 544 8.78 44.45 -15.88
C PRO A 544 9.07 44.38 -14.37
N ASP A 545 8.20 43.80 -13.54
CA ASP A 545 8.31 43.91 -12.07
C ASP A 545 8.15 42.62 -11.26
N HIS A 546 8.29 41.44 -11.89
CA HIS A 546 8.31 40.19 -11.14
C HIS A 546 9.68 39.51 -11.18
N LYS A 547 10.50 39.79 -10.16
CA LYS A 547 11.61 38.94 -9.75
C LYS A 547 11.06 37.53 -9.56
N VAL A 548 11.50 36.59 -10.40
CA VAL A 548 11.23 35.16 -10.25
C VAL A 548 11.62 34.78 -8.82
N PRO A 549 10.69 34.34 -7.95
CA PRO A 549 11.08 33.86 -6.64
C PRO A 549 11.95 32.62 -6.87
N PRO A 550 13.12 32.50 -6.21
CA PRO A 550 13.90 31.28 -6.29
C PRO A 550 13.00 30.10 -5.88
N PRO A 551 13.15 28.93 -6.55
CA PRO A 551 12.38 27.76 -6.19
C PRO A 551 12.51 27.50 -4.69
N PRO A 552 11.41 27.18 -3.97
CA PRO A 552 11.50 26.94 -2.54
C PRO A 552 12.52 25.82 -2.30
N PRO A 553 13.47 25.99 -1.37
CA PRO A 553 14.47 24.98 -1.09
C PRO A 553 13.74 23.68 -0.73
N ALA A 554 14.08 22.60 -1.44
CA ALA A 554 13.64 21.27 -1.05
C ALA A 554 14.00 21.08 0.43
N ARG A 555 12.99 20.84 1.29
CA ARG A 555 13.22 20.65 2.72
C ARG A 555 14.33 19.61 2.89
N PRO A 556 15.46 19.96 3.54
CA PRO A 556 16.53 19.01 3.74
C PRO A 556 16.01 17.86 4.61
N PRO A 557 16.45 16.62 4.34
CA PRO A 557 16.10 15.50 5.20
C PRO A 557 16.62 15.78 6.61
N ALA A 558 15.76 15.54 7.62
CA ALA A 558 16.16 15.70 9.01
C ALA A 558 17.39 14.82 9.28
N ASN A 559 18.46 15.42 9.81
CA ASN A 559 19.76 14.79 10.12
C ASN A 559 20.70 14.52 8.94
N ALA A 560 20.62 15.30 7.85
CA ALA A 560 21.63 15.28 6.78
C ALA A 560 22.99 15.85 7.25
N LEU A 561 24.08 15.32 6.68
CA LEU A 561 25.43 15.84 6.90
C LEU A 561 25.69 17.05 6.01
N TYR A 562 26.24 18.12 6.57
CA TYR A 562 26.57 19.33 5.81
C TYR A 562 28.07 19.50 5.64
N ILE A 563 28.49 19.77 4.40
CA ILE A 563 29.87 20.07 4.03
C ILE A 563 29.88 21.47 3.40
N ILE A 564 30.59 22.42 4.01
CA ILE A 564 30.76 23.78 3.47
C ILE A 564 32.25 23.94 3.11
N ASP A 565 32.55 24.23 1.84
CA ASP A 565 33.92 24.41 1.33
C ASP A 565 34.88 23.27 1.73
N GLY A 566 34.37 22.03 1.67
CA GLY A 566 35.12 20.83 2.02
C GLY A 566 35.23 20.53 3.52
N LYS A 567 34.67 21.37 4.40
CA LYS A 567 34.66 21.15 5.86
C LYS A 567 33.31 20.65 6.36
N LYS A 568 33.34 19.62 7.19
CA LYS A 568 32.14 19.10 7.88
C LYS A 568 31.66 20.10 8.91
N VAL A 569 30.38 20.44 8.83
CA VAL A 569 29.70 21.35 9.76
C VAL A 569 28.66 20.56 10.54
N THR A 570 28.83 20.51 11.86
CA THR A 570 28.00 19.69 12.77
C THR A 570 26.96 20.53 13.51
N ASP A 571 27.13 21.85 13.57
CA ASP A 571 26.25 22.77 14.30
C ASP A 571 25.26 23.46 13.35
N GLN A 572 23.96 23.39 13.69
CA GLN A 572 22.88 24.04 12.94
C GLN A 572 22.97 25.58 12.93
N GLU A 573 23.77 26.19 13.80
CA GLU A 573 23.96 27.64 13.88
C GLU A 573 24.82 28.18 12.72
N ALA A 574 25.83 27.42 12.26
CA ALA A 574 26.66 27.81 11.11
C ALA A 574 25.90 27.83 9.76
N MET A 575 24.70 27.25 9.71
CA MET A 575 23.77 27.36 8.59
C MET A 575 22.97 28.66 8.59
N GLN A 576 22.77 29.29 9.75
CA GLN A 576 21.99 30.53 9.86
C GLN A 576 22.78 31.75 9.38
N ASP A 577 24.11 31.69 9.50
CA ASP A 577 25.02 32.76 9.06
C ASP A 577 25.38 32.69 7.57
N LEU A 578 24.97 31.64 6.86
CA LEU A 578 25.28 31.48 5.44
C LEU A 578 24.28 32.27 4.58
N SER A 579 24.69 33.45 4.11
CA SER A 579 23.89 34.27 3.20
C SER A 579 23.67 33.53 1.87
N PRO A 580 22.42 33.46 1.34
CA PRO A 580 22.14 32.86 0.04
C PRO A 580 22.94 33.47 -1.12
N ASN A 581 23.38 34.74 -0.98
CA ASN A 581 24.16 35.43 -2.02
C ASN A 581 25.61 34.93 -2.11
N ASP A 582 26.12 34.32 -1.05
CA ASP A 582 27.51 33.86 -0.94
C ASP A 582 27.69 32.41 -1.40
N ILE A 583 26.59 31.71 -1.72
CA ILE A 583 26.61 30.33 -2.22
C ILE A 583 26.92 30.33 -3.73
N GLU A 584 27.96 29.61 -4.13
CA GLU A 584 28.31 29.34 -5.53
C GLU A 584 27.51 28.16 -6.06
N SER A 585 27.46 27.06 -5.31
CA SER A 585 26.71 25.86 -5.68
C SER A 585 26.29 25.04 -4.46
N MET A 586 25.20 24.29 -4.58
CA MET A 586 24.73 23.33 -3.58
C MET A 586 24.42 22.00 -4.26
N THR A 587 25.04 20.91 -3.81
CA THR A 587 24.84 19.56 -4.33
C THR A 587 24.35 18.63 -3.23
N VAL A 588 23.30 17.87 -3.53
CA VAL A 588 22.71 16.90 -2.58
C VAL A 588 23.08 15.49 -3.02
N LEU A 589 23.88 14.81 -2.21
CA LEU A 589 24.25 13.40 -2.40
C LEU A 589 23.29 12.52 -1.59
N LYS A 590 22.76 11.46 -2.23
CA LYS A 590 21.84 10.49 -1.62
C LYS A 590 22.34 9.06 -1.80
N ASN A 591 21.87 8.15 -0.94
CA ASN A 591 22.08 6.69 -1.03
C ASN A 591 23.57 6.29 -1.08
N GLU A 592 23.94 5.34 -1.94
CA GLU A 592 25.29 4.76 -2.04
C GLU A 592 26.38 5.80 -2.32
N ASN A 593 26.09 6.86 -3.10
CA ASN A 593 27.07 7.91 -3.40
C ASN A 593 27.46 8.72 -2.15
N ALA A 594 26.50 8.96 -1.24
CA ALA A 594 26.75 9.71 -0.01
C ALA A 594 27.57 8.88 1.01
N THR A 595 27.28 7.59 1.11
CA THR A 595 27.98 6.65 2.01
C THR A 595 29.35 6.24 1.49
N THR A 596 29.55 6.17 0.17
CA THR A 596 30.86 5.89 -0.45
C THR A 596 31.87 7.01 -0.18
N LEU A 597 31.44 8.28 -0.22
CA LEU A 597 32.34 9.43 -0.03
C LEU A 597 32.50 9.87 1.44
N TYR A 598 31.48 9.68 2.28
CA TYR A 598 31.45 10.23 3.65
C TYR A 598 31.15 9.19 4.75
N GLY A 599 31.15 7.90 4.41
CA GLY A 599 30.95 6.78 5.36
C GLY A 599 29.55 6.75 5.99
N GLU A 600 29.42 6.12 7.17
CA GLU A 600 28.16 6.05 7.93
C GLU A 600 27.53 7.43 8.20
N ALA A 601 28.35 8.49 8.30
CA ALA A 601 27.86 9.85 8.48
C ALA A 601 27.04 10.39 7.29
N GLY A 602 27.22 9.82 6.09
CA GLY A 602 26.46 10.16 4.88
C GLY A 602 25.17 9.36 4.68
N LYS A 603 24.83 8.44 5.60
CA LYS A 603 23.67 7.53 5.48
C LYS A 603 22.32 8.24 5.35
N ASN A 604 22.21 9.43 5.95
CA ASN A 604 21.02 10.27 5.88
C ASN A 604 21.07 11.32 4.75
N GLY A 605 22.03 11.19 3.83
CA GLY A 605 22.33 12.15 2.77
C GLY A 605 23.35 13.21 3.18
N VAL A 606 24.09 13.73 2.19
CA VAL A 606 25.12 14.77 2.37
C VAL A 606 24.78 15.96 1.49
N ILE A 607 24.80 17.16 2.06
CA ILE A 607 24.62 18.41 1.33
C ILE A 607 25.97 19.12 1.29
N VAL A 608 26.53 19.24 0.09
CA VAL A 608 27.80 19.93 -0.17
C VAL A 608 27.49 21.33 -0.68
N ILE A 609 27.97 22.34 0.02
CA ILE A 609 27.81 23.76 -0.30
C ILE A 609 29.20 24.30 -0.61
N THR A 610 29.34 24.94 -1.77
CA THR A 610 30.54 25.69 -2.15
C THR A 610 30.20 27.17 -2.10
N THR A 611 31.00 27.97 -1.40
CA THR A 611 30.83 29.43 -1.33
C THR A 611 31.68 30.12 -2.39
N LYS A 612 31.21 31.29 -2.84
CA LYS A 612 31.96 32.11 -3.79
C LYS A 612 33.22 32.63 -3.09
N LYS A 613 34.40 32.41 -3.69
CA LYS A 613 35.63 33.06 -3.22
C LYS A 613 35.44 34.57 -3.23
N LYS A 614 35.58 35.23 -2.08
CA LYS A 614 35.76 36.69 -2.02
C LYS A 614 37.10 36.99 -2.70
N ASN A 615 37.05 37.64 -3.86
CA ASN A 615 38.23 38.25 -4.48
C ASN A 615 38.65 39.49 -3.70
#